data_AF-A0A9E6F854-F1
#
_entry.id   AF-A0A9E6F854-F1
#
_cell.length_a   1.000
_cell.length_b   1.000
_cell.length_c   1.000
_cell.angle_alpha   90.00
_cell.angle_beta   90.00
_cell.angle_gamma   90.00
#
_symmetry.space_group_name_H-M   'P 1'
#
loop_
_entity.id
_entity.type
_entity.pdbx_description
1 polymer ?
#
loop_
_entity_poly.entity_id
_entity_poly.type
_entity_poly.pdbx_seq_one_letter_code
_entity_poly.pdbx_strand_id
1 'polypeptide(L)'
;MRSKKKDAPKPKIFSEEITELKYLFLIERIKFGRGETAYEVLHEKADALLQAIEVRQTQIFGGNTRRRMKLCAAELIANPFFYLSEIPLT
;
A
#
# COMPACT_ATOMS: atom_id res chain seq x y z
N MET A 1 -37.38 10.91 6.93
CA MET A 1 -36.76 9.70 6.33
C MET A 1 -35.31 10.02 5.97
N ARG A 2 -34.32 9.41 6.63
CA ARG A 2 -32.89 9.64 6.32
C ARG A 2 -32.51 8.79 5.10
N SER A 3 -32.28 9.44 3.96
CA SER A 3 -31.79 8.79 2.75
C SER A 3 -30.39 8.25 3.00
N LYS A 4 -30.24 6.92 3.06
CA LYS A 4 -28.92 6.27 3.08
C LYS A 4 -28.33 6.44 1.69
N LYS A 5 -27.42 7.41 1.51
CA LYS A 5 -26.51 7.42 0.35
C LYS A 5 -25.80 6.07 0.36
N LYS A 6 -26.09 5.23 -0.64
CA LYS A 6 -25.30 4.02 -0.90
C LYS A 6 -23.97 4.52 -1.44
N ASP A 7 -22.94 4.52 -0.60
CA ASP A 7 -21.59 4.76 -1.04
C ASP A 7 -21.29 3.82 -2.21
N ALA A 8 -20.87 4.38 -3.35
CA ALA A 8 -20.49 3.58 -4.50
C ALA A 8 -19.46 2.53 -4.06
N PRO A 9 -19.54 1.29 -4.58
CA PRO A 9 -18.57 0.27 -4.23
C PRO A 9 -17.17 0.80 -4.57
N LYS A 10 -16.31 0.90 -3.55
CA LYS A 10 -14.92 1.31 -3.74
C LYS A 10 -14.28 0.42 -4.82
N PRO A 11 -13.52 0.99 -5.76
CA PRO A 11 -12.91 0.22 -6.83
C PRO A 11 -12.07 -0.92 -6.23
N LYS A 12 -12.31 -2.13 -6.70
CA LYS A 12 -11.53 -3.30 -6.30
C LYS A 12 -10.17 -3.20 -6.95
N ILE A 13 -9.11 -3.27 -6.16
CA ILE A 13 -7.74 -3.30 -6.68
C ILE A 13 -7.34 -4.75 -6.76
N PHE A 14 -6.89 -5.16 -7.94
CA PHE A 14 -6.44 -6.52 -8.19
C PHE A 14 -4.91 -6.62 -8.04
N SER A 15 -4.40 -7.83 -7.90
CA SER A 15 -2.95 -8.09 -7.79
C SER A 15 -2.17 -7.60 -9.02
N GLU A 16 -2.82 -7.64 -10.17
CA GLU A 16 -2.35 -7.26 -11.48
C GLU A 16 -2.05 -5.76 -11.52
N GLU A 17 -2.96 -4.95 -10.95
CA GLU A 17 -2.81 -3.49 -10.88
C GLU A 17 -1.65 -3.08 -9.96
N ILE A 18 -1.45 -3.77 -8.83
CA ILE A 18 -0.25 -3.56 -7.98
C ILE A 18 1.03 -3.96 -8.74
N THR A 19 0.97 -5.02 -9.53
CA THR A 19 2.15 -5.49 -10.30
C THR A 19 2.52 -4.47 -11.37
N GLU A 20 1.54 -3.90 -12.06
CA GLU A 20 1.74 -2.82 -13.03
C GLU A 20 2.32 -1.56 -12.36
N LEU A 21 1.79 -1.16 -11.20
CA LEU A 21 2.32 -0.02 -10.44
C LEU A 21 3.76 -0.25 -9.98
N LYS A 22 4.11 -1.47 -9.57
CA LYS A 22 5.51 -1.84 -9.25
C LYS A 22 6.43 -1.66 -10.45
N TYR A 23 5.97 -2.10 -11.63
CA TYR A 23 6.73 -1.97 -12.86
C TYR A 23 6.93 -0.50 -13.27
N LEU A 24 5.87 0.30 -13.20
CA LEU A 24 5.94 1.74 -13.47
C LEU A 24 6.88 2.47 -12.50
N PHE A 25 6.80 2.15 -11.21
CA PHE A 25 7.72 2.72 -10.21
C PHE A 25 9.17 2.31 -10.49
N LEU A 26 9.43 1.06 -10.87
CA LEU A 26 10.77 0.58 -11.21
C LEU A 26 11.36 1.35 -12.40
N ILE A 27 10.57 1.53 -13.47
CA ILE A 27 10.99 2.32 -14.63
C ILE A 27 11.37 3.73 -14.19
N GLU A 28 10.51 4.38 -13.41
CA GLU A 28 10.73 5.76 -12.99
C GLU A 28 11.95 5.90 -12.09
N ARG A 29 12.21 4.90 -11.23
CA ARG A 29 13.43 4.86 -10.41
C ARG A 29 14.70 4.75 -11.26
N ILE A 30 14.67 3.98 -12.35
CA ILE A 30 15.80 3.87 -13.29
C ILE A 30 16.03 5.21 -13.99
N LYS A 31 14.96 5.86 -14.47
CA LYS A 31 15.05 7.19 -15.08
C LYS A 31 15.58 8.24 -14.10
N PHE A 32 15.14 8.20 -12.85
CA PHE A 32 15.60 9.12 -11.81
C PHE A 32 17.10 8.94 -11.54
N GLY A 33 17.58 7.69 -11.46
CA GLY A 33 19.00 7.38 -11.32
C GLY A 33 19.86 7.85 -12.51
N ARG A 34 19.25 8.07 -13.67
CA ARG A 34 19.88 8.66 -14.87
C ARG A 34 19.73 10.18 -14.96
N GLY A 35 19.01 10.81 -14.03
CA GLY A 35 18.70 12.24 -14.07
C GLY A 35 17.67 12.64 -15.13
N GLU A 36 16.90 11.67 -15.66
CA GLU A 36 15.92 11.91 -16.74
C GLU A 36 14.55 12.37 -16.21
N THR A 37 14.32 12.28 -14.89
CA THR A 37 13.02 12.53 -14.25
C THR A 37 13.21 13.24 -12.92
N ALA A 38 12.22 14.06 -12.56
CA ALA A 38 12.23 14.81 -11.31
C ALA A 38 11.82 13.92 -10.12
N TYR A 39 12.24 14.30 -8.92
CA TYR A 39 11.94 13.55 -7.70
C TYR A 39 10.43 13.45 -7.44
N GLU A 40 9.70 14.53 -7.73
CA GLU A 40 8.25 14.63 -7.55
C GLU A 40 7.51 13.55 -8.34
N VAL A 41 7.96 13.28 -9.58
CA VAL A 41 7.34 12.25 -10.43
C VAL A 41 7.58 10.85 -9.85
N LEU A 42 8.80 10.59 -9.37
CA LEU A 42 9.11 9.32 -8.68
C LEU A 42 8.27 9.15 -7.41
N HIS A 43 8.10 10.24 -6.65
CA HIS A 43 7.29 10.26 -5.43
C HIS A 43 5.82 9.97 -5.73
N GLU A 44 5.23 10.57 -6.76
CA GLU A 44 3.86 10.29 -7.19
C GLU A 44 3.65 8.82 -7.55
N LYS A 45 4.62 8.18 -8.22
CA LYS A 45 4.56 6.74 -8.52
C LYS A 45 4.66 5.87 -7.26
N ALA A 46 5.48 6.29 -6.28
CA ALA A 46 5.57 5.61 -5.00
C ALA A 46 4.25 5.70 -4.22
N ASP A 47 3.65 6.90 -4.16
CA ASP A 47 2.37 7.13 -3.48
C ASP A 47 1.24 6.31 -4.10
N ALA A 48 1.17 6.26 -5.43
CA ALA A 48 0.18 5.45 -6.14
C ALA A 48 0.31 3.96 -5.80
N LEU A 49 1.55 3.44 -5.76
CA LEU A 49 1.81 2.05 -5.40
C LEU A 49 1.43 1.76 -3.93
N LEU A 50 1.78 2.66 -3.00
CA LEU A 50 1.43 2.52 -1.59
C LEU A 50 -0.08 2.50 -1.39
N GLN A 51 -0.81 3.45 -1.99
CA GLN A 51 -2.26 3.50 -1.92
C GLN A 51 -2.91 2.21 -2.44
N ALA A 52 -2.40 1.67 -3.55
CA ALA A 52 -2.92 0.42 -4.11
C ALA A 52 -2.72 -0.77 -3.16
N ILE A 53 -1.55 -0.85 -2.51
CA ILE A 53 -1.25 -1.88 -1.51
C ILE A 53 -2.17 -1.73 -0.29
N GLU A 54 -2.34 -0.52 0.24
CA GLU A 54 -3.20 -0.27 1.41
C GLU A 54 -4.67 -0.64 1.14
N VAL A 55 -5.19 -0.26 -0.04
CA VAL A 55 -6.54 -0.61 -0.47
C VAL A 55 -6.67 -2.12 -0.61
N ARG A 56 -5.69 -2.79 -1.21
CA ARG A 56 -5.72 -4.26 -1.35
C ARG A 56 -5.64 -4.97 -0.01
N GLN A 57 -4.80 -4.51 0.91
CA GLN A 57 -4.74 -5.03 2.28
C GLN A 57 -6.10 -4.90 2.97
N THR A 58 -6.75 -3.74 2.84
CA THR A 58 -8.10 -3.51 3.37
C THR A 58 -9.14 -4.44 2.75
N GLN A 59 -9.00 -4.80 1.47
CA GLN A 59 -9.89 -5.72 0.76
C GLN A 59 -9.70 -7.19 1.19
N ILE A 60 -8.46 -7.64 1.39
CA ILE A 60 -8.15 -9.03 1.76
C ILE A 60 -8.48 -9.30 3.23
N PHE A 61 -8.06 -8.41 4.13
CA PHE A 61 -8.14 -8.64 5.57
C PHE A 61 -9.39 -8.06 6.22
N GLY A 62 -10.23 -7.34 5.45
CA GLY A 62 -11.36 -6.58 5.96
C GLY A 62 -10.90 -5.39 6.82
N GLY A 63 -11.78 -4.40 7.02
CA GLY A 63 -11.46 -3.18 7.78
C GLY A 63 -11.10 -3.35 9.27
N ASN A 64 -10.84 -4.57 9.73
CA ASN A 64 -10.44 -4.89 11.10
C ASN A 64 -8.93 -4.77 11.35
N THR A 65 -8.10 -4.65 10.32
CA THR A 65 -6.68 -4.31 10.48
C THR A 65 -6.49 -2.79 10.62
N ARG A 66 -7.09 -2.20 11.66
CA ARG A 66 -6.73 -0.86 12.14
C ARG A 66 -5.37 -0.81 12.85
N ARG A 67 -4.53 -1.83 12.74
CA ARG A 67 -3.11 -1.68 13.02
C ARG A 67 -2.46 -1.03 11.80
N ARG A 68 -2.67 0.29 11.65
CA ARG A 68 -1.70 1.13 10.95
C ARG A 68 -0.35 0.77 11.56
N MET A 69 0.51 0.09 10.81
CA MET A 69 1.88 -0.08 11.22
C MET A 69 2.48 1.31 11.34
N LYS A 70 2.63 1.78 12.58
CA LYS A 70 3.35 3.01 12.90
C LYS A 70 4.86 2.86 12.71
N LEU A 71 5.29 1.73 12.17
CA LEU A 71 6.69 1.39 11.99
C LEU A 71 7.13 1.84 10.60
N CYS A 72 8.19 2.63 10.54
CA CYS A 72 8.87 2.93 9.29
C CYS A 72 9.55 1.67 8.75
N ALA A 73 9.95 1.69 7.47
CA ALA A 73 10.57 0.55 6.81
C ALA A 73 11.80 0.01 7.57
N ALA A 74 12.57 0.87 8.22
CA ALA A 74 13.72 0.48 9.04
C ALA A 74 13.31 -0.33 10.29
N GLU A 75 12.20 0.04 10.94
CA GLU A 75 11.70 -0.65 12.13
C GLU A 75 11.08 -2.01 11.80
N LEU A 76 10.48 -2.17 10.62
CA LEU A 76 9.99 -3.46 10.14
C LEU A 76 11.12 -4.46 9.85
N ILE A 77 12.26 -3.96 9.36
CA ILE A 77 13.46 -4.79 9.14
C ILE A 77 14.08 -5.21 10.47
N ALA A 78 14.07 -4.33 11.48
CA ALA A 78 14.63 -4.61 12.80
C ALA A 78 13.77 -5.59 13.63
N ASN A 79 12.47 -5.69 13.36
CA ASN A 79 11.54 -6.54 14.10
C ASN A 79 10.77 -7.51 13.18
N PRO A 80 11.46 -8.53 12.64
CA PRO A 80 10.89 -9.44 11.65
C PRO A 80 9.74 -10.32 12.19
N PHE A 81 9.56 -10.39 13.51
CA PHE A 81 8.54 -11.23 14.17
C PHE A 81 7.41 -10.45 14.83
N PHE A 82 7.22 -9.17 14.51
CA PHE A 82 6.18 -8.31 15.14
C PHE A 82 4.75 -8.91 15.07
N TYR A 83 4.45 -9.74 14.07
CA TYR A 83 3.14 -10.38 13.90
C TYR A 83 2.93 -11.64 14.74
N LEU A 84 4.00 -12.22 15.31
CA LEU A 84 3.90 -13.47 16.08
C LEU A 84 3.57 -13.23 17.55
N SER A 85 3.82 -12.03 18.09
CA SER A 85 3.51 -11.68 19.48
C SER A 85 2.02 -11.44 19.77
N GLU A 86 1.17 -11.46 18.74
CA GLU A 86 -0.25 -11.11 18.84
C GLU A 86 -1.19 -12.28 18.57
N ILE A 87 -0.65 -13.48 18.35
CA ILE A 87 -1.44 -14.72 18.24
C ILE A 87 -1.73 -15.18 19.67
N PRO A 88 -2.98 -15.13 20.16
CA PRO A 88 -3.31 -15.77 21.42
C PRO A 88 -3.08 -17.28 21.27
N LEU A 89 -2.21 -17.84 22.11
CA LEU A 89 -2.06 -19.28 22.25
C LEU A 89 -3.36 -19.82 22.87
N THR A 90 -4.23 -20.39 22.02
CA THR A 90 -5.33 -21.28 22.42
C THR A 90 -4.88 -22.72 22.28
#